data_AF-A0A345WMT8-F1
#
_entry.id   AF-A0A345WMT8-F1
#
_cell.length_a   1.000
_cell.length_b   1.000
_cell.length_c   1.000
_cell.angle_alpha   90.00
_cell.angle_beta   90.00
_cell.angle_gamma   90.00
#
_symmetry.space_group_name_H-M   'P 1'
#
loop_
_entity.id
_entity.type
_entity.pdbx_description
1 polymer ?
#
loop_
_entity_poly.entity_id
_entity_poly.type
_entity_poly.pdbx_seq_one_letter_code
_entity_poly.pdbx_strand_id
1 'polypeptide(L)'
;MKRLLASIHDVSPRFEGEVDRLLDHLAPHVGRRLAMLVVPDHWGGAPITPAYAQRLRGWADEGVEMFVHGWFHRDDTPHQGKVAALKGKHMTAGEGEFLGLSHDEALDRMRRGKALVEDIIGRPAAGFIAPAWLYSDGAKAALADAGFALAEDHARVWVPADGRRLARGPVITWASRSRPRQLSSLAAAAALRPLLQPLPTVRIAVHPGDVRVPQLLDSITRTFAAFRRHTPSRYADLLAA
;
A
#
# COMPACT_ATOMS: atom_id res chain seq x y z
N MET A 1 -19.45 11.12 -8.70
CA MET A 1 -19.62 9.89 -7.92
C MET A 1 -18.59 9.86 -6.80
N LYS A 2 -18.94 9.48 -5.57
CA LYS A 2 -17.98 9.33 -4.47
C LYS A 2 -17.32 7.95 -4.54
N ARG A 3 -15.99 7.89 -4.44
CA ARG A 3 -15.18 6.67 -4.62
C ARG A 3 -14.62 6.16 -3.30
N LEU A 4 -14.59 4.84 -3.14
CA LEU A 4 -13.90 4.15 -2.07
C LEU A 4 -12.78 3.31 -2.68
N LEU A 5 -11.54 3.58 -2.30
CA LEU A 5 -10.37 2.80 -2.68
C LEU A 5 -9.95 1.95 -1.48
N ALA A 6 -9.80 0.65 -1.72
CA ALA A 6 -9.35 -0.31 -0.72
C ALA A 6 -8.01 -0.92 -1.18
N SER A 7 -7.07 -1.09 -0.25
CA SER A 7 -5.80 -1.75 -0.53
C SER A 7 -5.40 -2.72 0.59
N ILE A 8 -4.83 -3.86 0.19
CA ILE A 8 -4.07 -4.74 1.06
C ILE A 8 -2.59 -4.47 0.81
N HIS A 9 -1.90 -4.04 1.86
CA HIS A 9 -0.47 -3.74 1.86
C HIS A 9 0.35 -4.99 2.20
N ASP A 10 1.67 -4.93 1.97
CA ASP A 10 2.63 -5.98 2.35
C ASP A 10 2.35 -7.38 1.76
N VAL A 11 1.72 -7.44 0.57
CA VAL A 11 1.33 -8.69 -0.07
C VAL A 11 2.58 -9.46 -0.51
N SER A 12 2.83 -10.61 0.11
CA SER A 12 4.01 -11.43 -0.15
C SER A 12 3.79 -12.88 0.32
N PRO A 13 4.62 -13.84 -0.13
CA PRO A 13 4.55 -15.23 0.33
C PRO A 13 4.64 -15.39 1.85
N ARG A 14 5.31 -14.46 2.54
CA ARG A 14 5.45 -14.45 4.00
C ARG A 14 4.11 -14.41 4.74
N PHE A 15 3.09 -13.81 4.12
CA PHE A 15 1.81 -13.49 4.74
C PHE A 15 0.62 -14.06 3.96
N GLU A 16 0.84 -15.14 3.21
CA GLU A 16 -0.16 -15.73 2.31
C GLU A 16 -1.51 -15.99 2.99
N GLY A 17 -1.50 -16.65 4.16
CA GLY A 17 -2.73 -16.94 4.91
C GLY A 17 -3.42 -15.70 5.48
N GLU A 18 -2.67 -14.67 5.86
CA GLU A 18 -3.25 -13.41 6.30
C GLU A 18 -3.83 -12.58 5.15
N VAL A 19 -3.20 -12.60 3.96
CA VAL A 19 -3.75 -11.98 2.75
C VAL A 19 -5.09 -12.61 2.39
N ASP A 20 -5.21 -13.94 2.47
CA ASP A 20 -6.48 -14.65 2.24
C ASP A 20 -7.56 -14.22 3.22
N ARG A 21 -7.24 -14.15 4.51
CA ARG A 21 -8.17 -13.69 5.53
C ARG A 21 -8.63 -12.24 5.29
N LEU A 22 -7.73 -11.36 4.84
CA LEU A 22 -8.10 -9.98 4.51
C LEU A 22 -8.99 -9.92 3.26
N LEU A 23 -8.68 -10.69 2.23
CA LEU A 23 -9.53 -10.78 1.04
C LEU A 23 -10.96 -11.18 1.41
N ASP A 24 -11.12 -12.24 2.21
CA ASP A 24 -12.42 -12.72 2.65
C ASP A 24 -13.14 -11.69 3.53
N HIS A 25 -12.40 -11.03 4.43
CA HIS A 25 -12.94 -9.99 5.31
C HIS A 25 -13.42 -8.75 4.56
N LEU A 26 -12.73 -8.39 3.47
CA LEU A 26 -13.06 -7.21 2.65
C LEU A 26 -14.10 -7.51 1.56
N ALA A 27 -14.23 -8.76 1.10
CA ALA A 27 -15.12 -9.14 -0.01
C ALA A 27 -16.58 -8.66 0.16
N PRO A 28 -17.23 -8.71 1.35
CA PRO A 28 -18.59 -8.19 1.52
C PRO A 28 -18.73 -6.67 1.29
N HIS A 29 -17.63 -5.93 1.33
CA HIS A 29 -17.61 -4.48 1.20
C HIS A 29 -17.19 -4.00 -0.18
N VAL A 30 -16.22 -4.67 -0.81
CA VAL A 30 -15.61 -4.23 -2.06
C VAL A 30 -15.52 -5.32 -3.14
N GLY A 31 -15.93 -6.56 -2.83
CA GLY A 31 -15.72 -7.71 -3.72
C GLY A 31 -14.24 -7.85 -4.08
N ARG A 32 -13.94 -7.89 -5.38
CA ARG A 32 -12.56 -7.86 -5.92
C ARG A 32 -12.11 -6.48 -6.40
N ARG A 33 -12.87 -5.41 -6.13
CA ARG A 33 -12.50 -4.02 -6.45
C ARG A 33 -11.59 -3.44 -5.38
N LEU A 34 -10.37 -3.94 -5.30
CA LEU A 34 -9.32 -3.50 -4.39
C LEU A 34 -7.94 -3.59 -5.05
N ALA A 35 -6.95 -2.99 -4.42
CA ALA A 35 -5.56 -3.09 -4.81
C ALA A 35 -4.75 -3.99 -3.85
N MET A 36 -3.73 -4.65 -4.38
CA MET A 36 -2.73 -5.40 -3.63
C MET A 36 -1.35 -4.82 -3.91
N LEU A 37 -0.62 -4.54 -2.85
CA LEU A 37 0.69 -3.91 -2.90
C LEU A 37 1.74 -4.99 -2.65
N VAL A 38 2.34 -5.45 -3.75
CA VAL A 38 3.20 -6.63 -3.79
C VAL A 38 4.61 -6.26 -3.37
N VAL A 39 5.17 -7.04 -2.44
CA VAL A 39 6.58 -7.00 -2.04
C VAL A 39 7.30 -8.22 -2.65
N PRO A 40 8.18 -8.02 -3.65
CA PRO A 40 8.90 -9.09 -4.35
C PRO A 40 9.65 -10.10 -3.47
N ASP A 41 10.38 -9.62 -2.46
CA ASP A 41 11.16 -10.47 -1.56
C ASP A 41 11.13 -9.91 -0.14
N HIS A 42 10.04 -10.18 0.57
CA HIS A 42 9.78 -9.54 1.86
C HIS A 42 10.91 -9.83 2.87
N TRP A 43 11.58 -8.76 3.30
CA TRP A 43 12.77 -8.72 4.16
C TRP A 43 13.99 -9.51 3.64
N GLY A 44 14.02 -9.85 2.35
CA GLY A 44 15.11 -10.62 1.73
C GLY A 44 15.08 -12.11 2.09
N GLY A 45 13.94 -12.63 2.52
CA GLY A 45 13.79 -14.02 2.96
C GLY A 45 12.47 -14.67 2.54
N ALA A 46 11.71 -14.03 1.67
CA ALA A 46 10.42 -14.53 1.18
C ALA A 46 10.20 -14.11 -0.29
N PRO A 47 11.08 -14.57 -1.21
CA PRO A 47 10.95 -14.27 -2.62
C PRO A 47 9.67 -14.87 -3.19
N ILE A 48 9.04 -14.18 -4.14
CA ILE A 48 7.88 -14.71 -4.86
C ILE A 48 8.26 -16.05 -5.51
N THR A 49 7.58 -17.12 -5.09
CA THR A 49 7.71 -18.45 -5.66
C THR A 49 6.82 -18.60 -6.89
N PRO A 50 7.06 -19.60 -7.77
CA PRO A 50 6.16 -19.87 -8.89
C PRO A 50 4.70 -20.11 -8.47
N ALA A 51 4.47 -20.77 -7.34
CA ALA A 51 3.13 -20.99 -6.81
C ALA A 51 2.47 -19.66 -6.39
N TYR A 52 3.20 -18.79 -5.69
CA TYR A 52 2.66 -17.49 -5.29
C TYR A 52 2.46 -16.54 -6.49
N ALA A 53 3.32 -16.62 -7.51
CA ALA A 53 3.13 -15.91 -8.78
C ALA A 53 1.82 -16.30 -9.47
N GLN A 54 1.47 -17.59 -9.48
CA GLN A 54 0.16 -18.04 -10.00
C GLN A 54 -1.01 -17.44 -9.22
N ARG A 55 -0.89 -17.30 -7.89
CA ARG A 55 -1.91 -16.64 -7.06
C ARG A 55 -2.06 -15.16 -7.39
N LEU A 56 -0.93 -14.44 -7.51
CA LEU A 56 -0.93 -13.02 -7.91
C LEU A 56 -1.59 -12.82 -9.27
N ARG A 57 -1.28 -13.68 -10.25
CA ARG A 57 -1.93 -13.69 -11.56
C ARG A 57 -3.44 -13.94 -11.43
N GLY A 58 -3.85 -14.94 -10.66
CA GLY A 58 -5.26 -15.26 -10.42
C GLY A 58 -6.05 -14.08 -9.84
N TRP A 59 -5.52 -13.42 -8.80
CA TRP A 59 -6.16 -12.22 -8.25
C TRP A 59 -6.21 -11.06 -9.26
N ALA A 60 -5.16 -10.87 -10.06
CA ALA A 60 -5.16 -9.86 -11.12
C ALA A 60 -6.23 -10.16 -12.19
N ASP A 61 -6.42 -11.42 -12.58
CA ASP A 61 -7.46 -11.87 -13.52
C ASP A 61 -8.87 -11.65 -12.97
N GLU A 62 -9.07 -11.80 -11.66
CA GLU A 62 -10.31 -11.43 -10.97
C GLU A 62 -10.54 -9.91 -10.87
N GLY A 63 -9.57 -9.10 -11.32
CA GLY A 63 -9.67 -7.66 -11.41
C GLY A 63 -9.13 -6.88 -10.21
N VAL A 64 -8.36 -7.53 -9.33
CA VAL A 64 -7.58 -6.87 -8.27
C VAL A 64 -6.40 -6.13 -8.90
N GLU A 65 -6.21 -4.87 -8.52
CA GLU A 65 -5.12 -4.05 -9.08
C GLU A 65 -3.80 -4.34 -8.35
N MET A 66 -2.74 -4.62 -9.11
CA MET A 66 -1.43 -4.94 -8.53
C MET A 66 -0.52 -3.72 -8.56
N PHE A 67 -0.07 -3.30 -7.37
CA PHE A 67 0.91 -2.24 -7.18
C PHE A 67 2.25 -2.85 -6.77
N VAL A 68 3.33 -2.18 -7.14
CA VAL A 68 4.66 -2.47 -6.60
C VAL A 68 4.81 -1.76 -5.25
N HIS A 69 5.25 -2.48 -4.23
CA HIS A 69 5.41 -1.98 -2.85
C HIS A 69 6.86 -2.07 -2.36
N GLY A 70 7.77 -1.52 -3.14
CA GLY A 70 9.21 -1.65 -2.92
C GLY A 70 9.78 -2.97 -3.43
N TRP A 71 10.90 -3.40 -2.85
CA TRP A 71 11.54 -4.68 -3.20
C TRP A 71 11.65 -5.58 -1.98
N PHE A 72 12.29 -5.08 -0.91
CA PHE A 72 12.46 -5.83 0.34
C PHE A 72 11.49 -5.41 1.44
N HIS A 73 10.86 -4.24 1.35
CA HIS A 73 10.08 -3.67 2.45
C HIS A 73 10.94 -3.51 3.73
N ARG A 74 12.21 -3.10 3.57
CA ARG A 74 13.18 -2.92 4.66
C ARG A 74 14.00 -1.65 4.43
N ASP A 75 14.19 -0.85 5.48
CA ASP A 75 15.12 0.28 5.48
C ASP A 75 16.55 -0.25 5.66
N ASP A 76 17.22 -0.47 4.53
CA ASP A 76 18.61 -0.93 4.47
C ASP A 76 19.62 0.21 4.43
N THR A 77 19.16 1.47 4.52
CA THR A 77 20.05 2.62 4.39
C THR A 77 20.95 2.69 5.62
N PRO A 78 22.30 2.65 5.48
CA PRO A 78 23.18 2.97 6.58
C PRO A 78 23.03 4.47 6.87
N HIS A 79 22.15 4.80 7.83
CA HIS A 79 21.91 6.19 8.22
C HIS A 79 23.22 6.78 8.75
N GLN A 80 23.85 7.67 7.97
CA GLN A 80 25.05 8.38 8.40
C GLN A 80 24.69 9.34 9.54
N GLY A 81 24.96 8.90 10.77
CA GLY A 81 24.72 9.65 12.01
C GLY A 81 23.73 8.97 12.95
N LYS A 82 24.13 8.87 14.24
CA LYS A 82 23.37 8.18 15.32
C LYS A 82 21.93 8.70 15.48
N VAL A 83 21.65 9.96 15.12
CA VAL A 83 20.33 10.59 15.23
C VAL A 83 19.40 10.24 14.06
N ALA A 84 19.93 10.16 12.84
CA ALA A 84 19.17 9.74 11.65
C ALA A 84 18.85 8.23 11.72
N ALA A 85 19.81 7.43 12.23
CA ALA A 85 19.63 6.00 12.47
C ALA A 85 18.52 5.70 13.48
N LEU A 86 18.43 6.52 14.52
CA LEU A 86 17.38 6.40 15.53
C LEU A 86 16.02 6.82 14.96
N LYS A 87 15.95 7.90 14.16
CA LYS A 87 14.68 8.37 13.55
C LYS A 87 14.10 7.41 12.51
N GLY A 88 14.92 6.89 11.59
CA GLY A 88 14.45 5.89 10.61
C GLY A 88 13.93 4.64 11.30
N LYS A 89 14.72 4.08 12.23
CA LYS A 89 14.37 2.87 12.99
C LYS A 89 13.22 3.06 13.98
N HIS A 90 12.94 4.25 14.52
CA HIS A 90 11.85 4.43 15.49
C HIS A 90 10.54 4.92 14.85
N MET A 91 10.60 5.73 13.79
CA MET A 91 9.39 6.22 13.13
C MET A 91 8.77 5.18 12.19
N THR A 92 9.58 4.53 11.35
CA THR A 92 9.09 3.51 10.38
C THR A 92 9.16 2.09 10.96
N ALA A 93 9.88 1.92 12.07
CA ALA A 93 10.29 0.62 12.59
C ALA A 93 11.05 -0.23 11.56
N GLY A 94 11.86 0.44 10.73
CA GLY A 94 12.76 -0.20 9.78
C GLY A 94 12.10 -0.62 8.47
N GLU A 95 10.89 -0.15 8.17
CA GLU A 95 10.15 -0.52 6.96
C GLU A 95 10.17 0.61 5.89
N GLY A 96 10.85 1.73 6.16
CA GLY A 96 10.91 2.88 5.25
C GLY A 96 11.92 2.72 4.12
N GLU A 97 11.83 1.65 3.33
CA GLU A 97 12.83 1.27 2.32
C GLU A 97 13.27 2.42 1.41
N PHE A 98 12.34 3.30 1.01
CA PHE A 98 12.58 4.39 0.05
C PHE A 98 12.81 5.75 0.72
N LEU A 99 12.84 5.84 2.05
CA LEU A 99 13.00 7.10 2.78
C LEU A 99 14.42 7.67 2.64
N GLY A 100 15.42 6.80 2.50
CA GLY A 100 16.84 7.17 2.47
C GLY A 100 17.56 6.94 1.14
N LEU A 101 16.89 6.34 0.14
CA LEU A 101 17.56 5.95 -1.11
C LEU A 101 17.90 7.15 -1.99
N SER A 102 19.03 7.04 -2.69
CA SER A 102 19.35 7.89 -3.82
C SER A 102 18.37 7.66 -4.97
N HIS A 103 18.39 8.56 -5.96
CA HIS A 103 17.60 8.40 -7.18
C HIS A 103 17.86 7.06 -7.88
N ASP A 104 19.13 6.73 -8.13
CA ASP A 104 19.50 5.57 -8.94
C ASP A 104 19.17 4.24 -8.23
N GLU A 105 19.37 4.17 -6.91
CA GLU A 105 18.99 3.00 -6.11
C GLU A 105 17.47 2.81 -6.07
N ALA A 106 16.71 3.90 -5.90
CA ALA A 106 15.26 3.85 -5.93
C ALA A 106 14.76 3.40 -7.30
N LEU A 107 15.34 3.95 -8.38
CA LEU A 107 14.98 3.64 -9.76
C LEU A 107 15.26 2.16 -10.11
N ASP A 108 16.42 1.63 -9.72
CA ASP A 108 16.76 0.23 -9.90
C ASP A 108 15.73 -0.70 -9.22
N ARG A 109 15.47 -0.47 -7.92
CA ARG A 109 14.50 -1.29 -7.16
C ARG A 109 13.09 -1.20 -7.73
N MET A 110 12.68 0.00 -8.11
CA MET A 110 11.39 0.25 -8.78
C MET A 110 11.28 -0.51 -10.09
N ARG A 111 12.29 -0.44 -10.96
CA ARG A 111 12.29 -1.11 -12.26
C ARG A 111 12.31 -2.63 -12.12
N ARG A 112 13.12 -3.18 -11.21
CA ARG A 112 13.14 -4.62 -10.93
C ARG A 112 11.78 -5.09 -10.39
N GLY A 113 11.23 -4.38 -9.40
CA GLY A 113 9.93 -4.71 -8.82
C GLY A 113 8.80 -4.64 -9.85
N LYS A 114 8.78 -3.59 -10.66
CA LYS A 114 7.84 -3.43 -11.76
C LYS A 114 7.94 -4.56 -12.78
N ALA A 115 9.14 -4.83 -13.29
CA ALA A 115 9.37 -5.87 -14.29
C ALA A 115 8.90 -7.25 -13.79
N LEU A 116 9.24 -7.62 -12.55
CA LEU A 116 8.81 -8.89 -11.96
C LEU A 116 7.28 -8.96 -11.82
N VAL A 117 6.65 -7.93 -11.25
CA VAL A 117 5.20 -7.93 -11.04
C VAL A 117 4.47 -7.99 -12.39
N GLU A 118 4.89 -7.18 -13.37
CA GLU A 118 4.28 -7.14 -14.71
C GLU A 118 4.44 -8.46 -15.47
N ASP A 119 5.60 -9.12 -15.38
CA ASP A 119 5.83 -10.46 -15.94
C ASP A 119 4.89 -11.51 -15.32
N ILE A 120 4.76 -11.47 -13.99
CA ILE A 120 3.86 -12.38 -13.27
C ILE A 120 2.41 -12.19 -13.72
N ILE A 121 1.92 -10.95 -13.80
CA ILE A 121 0.48 -10.70 -14.03
C ILE A 121 0.12 -10.53 -15.53
N GLY A 122 1.12 -10.45 -16.41
CA GLY A 122 0.96 -10.30 -17.85
C GLY A 122 0.34 -8.97 -18.29
N ARG A 123 0.42 -7.92 -17.46
CA ARG A 123 -0.13 -6.58 -17.73
C ARG A 123 0.61 -5.52 -16.91
N PRO A 124 0.48 -4.22 -17.24
CA PRO A 124 1.12 -3.15 -16.48
C PRO A 124 0.70 -3.15 -15.01
N ALA A 125 1.65 -2.88 -14.10
CA ALA A 125 1.35 -2.63 -12.70
C ALA A 125 0.54 -1.33 -12.58
N ALA A 126 -0.45 -1.30 -11.70
CA ALA A 126 -1.35 -0.17 -11.54
C ALA A 126 -0.61 1.09 -11.02
N GLY A 127 0.48 0.91 -10.27
CA GLY A 127 1.33 1.98 -9.80
C GLY A 127 2.38 1.50 -8.80
N PHE A 128 2.95 2.46 -8.08
CA PHE A 128 3.91 2.21 -7.02
C PHE A 128 3.49 2.92 -5.74
N ILE A 129 3.60 2.24 -4.61
CA ILE A 129 3.45 2.85 -3.29
C ILE A 129 4.70 2.48 -2.49
N ALA A 130 5.43 3.44 -1.95
CA ALA A 130 6.59 3.12 -1.12
C ALA A 130 6.15 2.44 0.19
N PRO A 131 6.93 1.47 0.71
CA PRO A 131 6.83 1.00 2.08
C PRO A 131 6.68 2.15 3.09
N ALA A 132 5.75 2.00 4.03
CA ALA A 132 5.34 3.02 4.98
C ALA A 132 4.87 4.36 4.35
N TRP A 133 4.55 4.40 3.05
CA TRP A 133 4.20 5.62 2.28
C TRP A 133 5.28 6.70 2.30
N LEU A 134 6.56 6.32 2.48
CA LEU A 134 7.66 7.26 2.65
C LEU A 134 8.61 7.24 1.45
N TYR A 135 8.88 8.44 0.94
CA TYR A 135 9.72 8.66 -0.23
C TYR A 135 10.78 9.72 0.09
N SER A 136 12.04 9.43 -0.21
CA SER A 136 13.08 10.46 -0.39
C SER A 136 12.77 11.31 -1.61
N ASP A 137 13.42 12.47 -1.75
CA ASP A 137 13.27 13.28 -2.97
C ASP A 137 13.84 12.57 -4.20
N GLY A 138 14.92 11.79 -4.03
CA GLY A 138 15.43 10.90 -5.07
C GLY A 138 14.42 9.84 -5.49
N ALA A 139 13.74 9.21 -4.54
CA ALA A 139 12.68 8.23 -4.82
C ALA A 139 11.49 8.87 -5.53
N LYS A 140 11.09 10.09 -5.16
CA LYS A 140 10.01 10.81 -5.88
C LYS A 140 10.37 11.10 -7.33
N ALA A 141 11.61 11.52 -7.60
CA ALA A 141 12.09 11.73 -8.97
C ALA A 141 12.13 10.40 -9.76
N ALA A 142 12.62 9.33 -9.14
CA ALA A 142 12.71 8.01 -9.76
C ALA A 142 11.35 7.41 -10.18
N LEU A 143 10.25 7.77 -9.51
CA LEU A 143 8.90 7.28 -9.88
C LEU A 143 8.52 7.60 -11.33
N ALA A 144 8.87 8.80 -11.79
CA ALA A 144 8.60 9.23 -13.16
C ALA A 144 9.45 8.42 -14.16
N ASP A 145 10.75 8.26 -13.85
CA ASP A 145 11.71 7.53 -14.68
C ASP A 145 11.49 6.02 -14.72
N ALA A 146 10.82 5.47 -13.70
CA ALA A 146 10.34 4.09 -13.65
C ALA A 146 9.04 3.90 -14.47
N GLY A 147 8.39 4.99 -14.88
CA GLY A 147 7.19 5.00 -15.71
C GLY A 147 5.96 4.44 -14.99
N PHE A 148 5.78 4.70 -13.69
CA PHE A 148 4.54 4.35 -13.00
C PHE A 148 3.43 5.34 -13.32
N ALA A 149 2.22 4.84 -13.61
CA ALA A 149 1.06 5.69 -13.89
C ALA A 149 0.57 6.44 -12.63
N LEU A 150 0.73 5.81 -11.46
CA LEU A 150 0.20 6.27 -10.19
C LEU A 150 1.21 6.06 -9.06
N ALA A 151 1.21 7.00 -8.11
CA ALA A 151 1.81 6.81 -6.81
C ALA A 151 0.93 7.36 -5.69
N GLU A 152 1.14 6.85 -4.48
CA GLU A 152 0.37 7.25 -3.30
C GLU A 152 1.24 7.43 -2.05
N ASP A 153 0.88 8.44 -1.25
CA ASP A 153 1.39 8.71 0.09
C ASP A 153 0.20 8.84 1.06
N HIS A 154 0.49 9.06 2.35
CA HIS A 154 -0.54 9.21 3.37
C HIS A 154 -1.59 10.28 3.04
N ALA A 155 -1.28 11.30 2.25
CA ALA A 155 -2.13 12.46 2.02
C ALA A 155 -2.77 12.54 0.62
N ARG A 156 -2.23 11.83 -0.37
CA ARG A 156 -2.72 11.90 -1.76
C ARG A 156 -2.36 10.71 -2.65
N VAL A 157 -3.05 10.65 -3.78
CA VAL A 157 -2.68 9.88 -4.98
C VAL A 157 -2.28 10.89 -6.07
N TRP A 158 -1.21 10.64 -6.79
CA TRP A 158 -0.74 11.52 -7.87
C TRP A 158 -0.19 10.73 -9.07
N VAL A 159 -0.08 11.43 -10.20
CA VAL A 159 0.64 10.95 -11.39
C VAL A 159 2.11 11.37 -11.27
N PRO A 160 3.07 10.43 -11.20
CA PRO A 160 4.48 10.78 -11.04
C PRO A 160 5.05 11.67 -12.14
N ALA A 161 4.64 11.45 -13.39
CA ALA A 161 5.20 12.13 -14.55
C ALA A 161 4.99 13.67 -14.57
N ASP A 162 3.85 14.15 -14.04
CA ASP A 162 3.48 15.57 -14.08
C ASP A 162 3.10 16.15 -12.69
N GLY A 163 3.09 15.32 -11.64
CA GLY A 163 2.72 15.71 -10.28
C GLY A 163 1.23 16.00 -10.07
N ARG A 164 0.37 15.75 -11.07
CA ARG A 164 -1.07 15.99 -10.99
C ARG A 164 -1.68 15.14 -9.88
N ARG A 165 -2.38 15.80 -8.96
CA ARG A 165 -3.04 15.15 -7.81
C ARG A 165 -4.39 14.63 -8.24
N LEU A 166 -4.61 13.33 -8.10
CA LEU A 166 -5.85 12.66 -8.51
C LEU A 166 -6.82 12.48 -7.34
N ALA A 167 -6.30 12.26 -6.14
CA ALA A 167 -7.07 12.20 -4.91
C ALA A 167 -6.31 12.88 -3.77
N ARG A 168 -7.05 13.42 -2.80
CA ARG A 168 -6.52 14.08 -1.61
C ARG A 168 -7.26 13.59 -0.37
N GLY A 169 -6.57 13.61 0.76
CA GLY A 169 -7.11 13.23 2.06
C GLY A 169 -6.32 12.09 2.68
N PRO A 170 -6.34 11.94 4.01
CA PRO A 170 -5.60 10.88 4.69
C PRO A 170 -6.08 9.49 4.25
N VAL A 171 -5.17 8.54 4.14
CA VAL A 171 -5.51 7.11 4.12
C VAL A 171 -5.88 6.67 5.53
N ILE A 172 -7.00 5.96 5.69
CA ILE A 172 -7.33 5.31 6.96
C ILE A 172 -6.61 3.97 6.99
N THR A 173 -5.79 3.76 8.02
CA THR A 173 -4.94 2.57 8.14
C THR A 173 -4.68 2.22 9.60
N TRP A 174 -4.22 0.99 9.86
CA TRP A 174 -3.98 0.48 11.20
C TRP A 174 -2.54 -0.02 11.37
N ALA A 175 -2.04 0.14 12.59
CA ALA A 175 -0.75 -0.37 13.00
C ALA A 175 -0.91 -1.44 14.11
N SER A 176 -0.69 -2.70 13.75
CA SER A 176 -0.88 -3.88 14.60
C SER A 176 0.31 -4.24 15.50
N ARG A 177 1.50 -3.66 15.28
CA ARG A 177 2.76 -4.09 15.90
C ARG A 177 2.87 -3.91 17.42
N SER A 178 2.11 -3.01 18.04
CA SER A 178 2.15 -2.79 19.50
C SER A 178 0.83 -2.24 20.02
N ARG A 179 0.51 -2.48 21.30
CA ARG A 179 -0.73 -2.00 21.93
C ARG A 179 -0.93 -0.48 21.80
N PRO A 180 0.06 0.40 22.04
CA PRO A 180 -0.13 1.83 21.84
C PRO A 180 -0.47 2.20 20.39
N ARG A 181 0.21 1.58 19.42
CA ARG A 181 -0.07 1.78 17.99
C ARG A 181 -1.47 1.29 17.61
N GLN A 182 -1.91 0.15 18.14
CA GLN A 182 -3.27 -0.36 17.95
C GLN A 182 -4.31 0.63 18.48
N LEU A 183 -4.18 1.08 19.74
CA LEU A 183 -5.12 2.03 20.35
C LEU A 183 -5.18 3.36 19.60
N SER A 184 -4.03 3.91 19.22
CA SER A 184 -3.98 5.15 18.42
C SER A 184 -4.65 4.99 17.05
N SER A 185 -4.46 3.85 16.38
CA SER A 185 -5.11 3.55 15.09
C SER A 185 -6.62 3.43 15.24
N LEU A 186 -7.10 2.80 16.31
CA LEU A 186 -8.54 2.70 16.61
C LEU A 186 -9.18 4.07 16.81
N ALA A 187 -8.53 4.95 17.59
CA ALA A 187 -8.99 6.32 17.82
C ALA A 187 -8.96 7.15 16.52
N ALA A 188 -7.87 7.06 15.75
CA ALA A 188 -7.74 7.75 14.47
C ALA A 188 -8.82 7.31 13.47
N ALA A 189 -9.02 6.01 13.28
CA ALA A 189 -10.08 5.49 12.40
C ALA A 189 -11.47 5.97 12.84
N ALA A 190 -11.74 6.01 14.16
CA ALA A 190 -13.00 6.50 14.69
C ALA A 190 -13.26 7.97 14.37
N ALA A 191 -12.24 8.82 14.47
CA ALA A 191 -12.33 10.24 14.14
C ALA A 191 -12.40 10.48 12.62
N LEU A 192 -11.67 9.71 11.81
CA LEU A 192 -11.63 9.87 10.35
C LEU A 192 -12.92 9.44 9.66
N ARG A 193 -13.65 8.44 10.19
CA ARG A 193 -14.94 7.98 9.63
C ARG A 193 -15.94 9.12 9.33
N PRO A 194 -16.30 9.99 10.29
CA PRO A 194 -17.18 11.14 10.02
C PRO A 194 -16.46 12.26 9.26
N LEU A 195 -15.18 12.52 9.56
CA LEU A 195 -14.43 13.62 8.97
C LEU A 195 -14.29 13.50 7.45
N LEU A 196 -14.10 12.29 6.93
CA LEU A 196 -13.85 12.06 5.50
C LEU A 196 -15.13 11.85 4.68
N GLN A 197 -16.33 11.84 5.29
CA GLN A 197 -17.60 11.68 4.57
C GLN A 197 -17.79 12.66 3.39
N PRO A 198 -17.41 13.95 3.50
CA PRO A 198 -17.59 14.90 2.39
C PRO A 198 -16.65 14.62 1.22
N LEU A 199 -15.51 13.93 1.43
CA LEU A 199 -14.50 13.78 0.39
C LEU A 199 -15.02 12.93 -0.79
N PRO A 200 -14.66 13.32 -2.03
CA PRO A 200 -15.06 12.59 -3.24
C PRO A 200 -14.34 11.24 -3.36
N THR A 201 -13.22 11.05 -2.66
CA THR A 201 -12.45 9.81 -2.66
C THR A 201 -11.96 9.54 -1.24
N VAL A 202 -12.23 8.34 -0.75
CA VAL A 202 -11.77 7.85 0.55
C VAL A 202 -10.89 6.63 0.31
N ARG A 203 -9.79 6.54 1.06
CA ARG A 203 -8.79 5.48 0.92
C ARG A 203 -8.67 4.72 2.23
N ILE A 204 -8.77 3.39 2.17
CA ILE A 204 -8.63 2.50 3.32
C ILE A 204 -7.57 1.45 2.97
N ALA A 205 -6.52 1.38 3.80
CA ALA A 205 -5.44 0.43 3.67
C ALA A 205 -5.41 -0.52 4.88
N VAL A 206 -5.23 -1.81 4.63
CA VAL A 206 -5.08 -2.85 5.66
C VAL A 206 -3.78 -3.61 5.46
N HIS A 207 -3.26 -4.21 6.52
CA HIS A 207 -2.02 -4.99 6.48
C HIS A 207 -2.25 -6.40 7.03
N PRO A 208 -1.48 -7.41 6.57
CA PRO A 208 -1.56 -8.77 7.07
C PRO A 208 -1.55 -8.90 8.59
N GLY A 209 -0.74 -8.10 9.29
CA GLY A 209 -0.67 -8.12 10.75
C GLY A 209 -1.99 -7.77 11.45
N ASP A 210 -2.90 -7.08 10.79
CA ASP A 210 -4.16 -6.61 11.37
C ASP A 210 -5.10 -7.78 11.71
N VAL A 211 -5.05 -8.88 10.94
CA VAL A 211 -5.90 -10.06 11.19
C VAL A 211 -5.58 -10.76 12.51
N ARG A 212 -4.42 -10.46 13.11
CA ARG A 212 -3.97 -11.02 14.37
C ARG A 212 -4.51 -10.24 15.58
N VAL A 213 -5.24 -9.14 15.36
CA VAL A 213 -5.80 -8.29 16.41
C VAL A 213 -7.30 -8.09 16.16
N PRO A 214 -8.18 -8.84 16.85
CA PRO A 214 -9.64 -8.80 16.60
C PRO A 214 -10.25 -7.40 16.64
N GLN A 215 -9.78 -6.53 17.55
CA GLN A 215 -10.27 -5.15 17.67
C GLN A 215 -9.97 -4.31 16.42
N LEU A 216 -8.87 -4.59 15.71
CA LEU A 216 -8.55 -3.93 14.44
C LEU A 216 -9.48 -4.41 13.33
N LEU A 217 -9.73 -5.71 13.22
CA LEU A 217 -10.70 -6.27 12.26
C LEU A 217 -12.10 -5.68 12.44
N ASP A 218 -12.57 -5.57 13.69
CA ASP A 218 -13.86 -4.93 13.99
C ASP A 218 -13.87 -3.45 13.54
N SER A 219 -12.75 -2.74 13.73
CA SER A 219 -12.62 -1.34 13.33
C SER A 219 -12.57 -1.18 11.82
N ILE A 220 -11.91 -2.11 11.11
CA ILE A 220 -11.90 -2.20 9.65
C ILE A 220 -13.33 -2.35 9.14
N THR A 221 -14.08 -3.34 9.64
CA THR A 221 -15.49 -3.57 9.26
C THR A 221 -16.36 -2.34 9.49
N ARG A 222 -16.24 -1.71 10.68
CA ARG A 222 -16.96 -0.46 10.97
C ARG A 222 -16.58 0.69 10.03
N THR A 223 -15.34 0.74 9.58
CA THR A 223 -14.85 1.79 8.68
C THR A 223 -15.39 1.59 7.26
N PHE A 224 -15.31 0.39 6.70
CA PHE A 224 -15.96 0.08 5.42
C PHE A 224 -17.48 0.32 5.48
N ALA A 225 -18.14 -0.10 6.57
CA ALA A 225 -19.57 0.13 6.76
C ALA A 225 -19.95 1.62 6.84
N ALA A 226 -19.05 2.50 7.31
CA ALA A 226 -19.29 3.94 7.38
C ALA A 226 -19.24 4.62 5.99
N PHE A 227 -18.58 4.01 5.01
CA PHE A 227 -18.43 4.57 3.66
C PHE A 227 -19.31 3.86 2.61
N ARG A 228 -20.45 3.27 3.01
CA ARG A 228 -21.41 2.64 2.08
C ARG A 228 -21.99 3.56 0.99
N ARG A 229 -21.89 4.89 1.19
CA ARG A 229 -22.30 5.91 0.19
C ARG A 229 -21.20 6.20 -0.84
N HIS A 230 -19.99 5.67 -0.62
CA HIS A 230 -18.89 5.71 -1.58
C HIS A 230 -18.86 4.37 -2.30
N THR A 231 -18.71 4.40 -3.63
CA THR A 231 -18.69 3.19 -4.42
C THR A 231 -17.28 2.60 -4.47
N PRO A 232 -17.11 1.30 -4.19
CA PRO A 232 -15.84 0.60 -4.41
C PRO A 232 -15.37 0.83 -5.84
N SER A 233 -14.19 1.43 -5.98
CA SER A 233 -13.64 1.90 -7.26
C SER A 233 -12.21 1.41 -7.44
N ARG A 234 -11.73 1.41 -8.68
CA ARG A 234 -10.34 1.12 -9.01
C ARG A 234 -9.49 2.38 -8.91
N TYR A 235 -8.21 2.22 -8.62
CA TYR A 235 -7.23 3.30 -8.75
C TYR A 235 -7.16 3.81 -10.19
N ALA A 236 -7.26 2.92 -11.18
CA ALA A 236 -7.34 3.29 -12.60
C ALA A 236 -8.50 4.26 -12.91
N ASP A 237 -9.62 4.21 -12.17
CA ASP A 237 -10.75 5.12 -12.36
C ASP A 237 -10.43 6.57 -11.98
N LEU A 238 -9.30 6.81 -11.29
CA LEU A 238 -8.80 8.15 -10.99
C LEU A 238 -8.10 8.80 -12.19
N LEU A 239 -7.55 8.01 -13.11
CA LEU A 239 -6.84 8.52 -14.30
C LEU A 239 -7.81 9.00 -15.38
N ALA A 240 -9.00 8.40 -15.43
CA ALA A 240 -10.07 8.72 -16.38
C ALA A 240 -11.00 9.85 -15.90
N ALA A 241 -10.73 10.43 -14.72
CA ALA A 241 -11.59 11.39 -14.04
C ALA A 241 -11.25 12.86 -14.33
#